data_AF-A0A674JXQ2-F1
#
_entry.id   AF-A0A674JXQ2-F1
#
_cell.length_a   1.000
_cell.length_b   1.000
_cell.length_c   1.000
_cell.angle_alpha   90.00
_cell.angle_beta   90.00
_cell.angle_gamma   90.00
#
_symmetry.space_group_name_H-M   'P 1'
#
loop_
_entity.id
_entity.type
_entity.pdbx_description
1 polymer ?
#
loop_
_entity_poly.entity_id
_entity_poly.type
_entity_poly.pdbx_seq_one_letter_code
_entity_poly.pdbx_strand_id
1 'polypeptide(L)'
;SGQELRSEFQNLGTLTENISLCFLVIMFPNGRIVGEKIFMTSGYEGNFDSLKQRCSQAGGQLASPRNAAENAAIQQIVVLYNKSVFLGINDIQTEGRFTYLNGENIVYSNWQTREPNNDKGIEDCVEVYSSGKWNDKSCGEKRLIVCEF
;
A
#
# COMPACT_ATOMS: atom_id res chain seq x y z
N SER A 1 -30.53 -16.85 32.50
CA SER A 1 -31.96 -16.43 32.31
C SER A 1 -32.09 -15.58 31.05
N GLY A 2 -33.29 -15.25 30.54
CA GLY A 2 -33.44 -14.38 29.37
C GLY A 2 -32.88 -12.95 29.52
N GLN A 3 -32.54 -12.52 30.74
CA GLN A 3 -31.87 -11.24 31.02
C GLN A 3 -30.35 -11.32 30.83
N GLU A 4 -29.76 -12.47 31.12
CA GLU A 4 -28.31 -12.72 31.03
C GLU A 4 -27.84 -12.72 29.56
N LEU A 5 -28.58 -13.41 28.69
CA LEU A 5 -28.35 -13.37 27.24
C LEU A 5 -28.47 -11.93 26.70
N ARG A 6 -29.44 -11.14 27.18
CA ARG A 6 -29.59 -9.73 26.76
C ARG A 6 -28.38 -8.89 27.17
N SER A 7 -27.84 -9.08 28.38
CA SER A 7 -26.62 -8.38 28.80
C SER A 7 -25.40 -8.79 27.98
N GLU A 8 -25.26 -10.06 27.60
CA GLU A 8 -24.19 -10.51 26.72
C GLU A 8 -24.29 -9.88 25.32
N PHE A 9 -25.49 -9.85 24.73
CA PHE A 9 -25.71 -9.19 23.44
C PHE A 9 -25.43 -7.69 23.49
N GLN A 10 -25.78 -7.01 24.58
CA GLN A 10 -25.44 -5.59 24.77
C GLN A 10 -23.93 -5.37 24.91
N ASN A 11 -23.23 -6.22 25.67
CA ASN A 11 -21.77 -6.16 25.80
C ASN A 11 -21.06 -6.40 24.47
N LEU A 12 -21.53 -7.36 23.67
CA LEU A 12 -21.03 -7.61 22.32
C LEU A 12 -21.24 -6.38 21.42
N GLY A 13 -22.42 -5.75 21.49
CA GLY A 13 -22.71 -4.50 20.77
C GLY A 13 -21.71 -3.40 21.12
N THR A 14 -21.56 -3.09 22.42
CA THR A 14 -20.62 -2.07 22.90
C THR A 14 -19.17 -2.42 22.52
N LEU A 15 -18.77 -3.69 22.58
CA LEU A 15 -17.44 -4.12 22.17
C LEU A 15 -17.20 -3.89 20.67
N THR A 16 -18.20 -4.20 19.82
CA THR A 16 -18.09 -3.96 18.37
C THR A 16 -18.00 -2.48 18.02
N GLU A 17 -18.74 -1.61 18.74
CA GLU A 17 -18.65 -0.16 18.56
C GLU A 17 -17.27 0.37 18.97
N ASN A 18 -16.76 -0.06 20.11
CA ASN A 18 -15.43 0.35 20.59
C ASN A 18 -14.31 -0.11 19.65
N ILE A 19 -14.38 -1.33 19.11
CA ILE A 19 -13.43 -1.82 18.11
C ILE A 19 -13.52 -0.97 16.84
N SER A 20 -14.73 -0.67 16.36
CA SER A 20 -14.93 0.17 15.18
C SER A 20 -14.35 1.56 15.36
N LEU A 21 -14.53 2.16 16.53
CA LEU A 21 -13.96 3.46 16.87
C LEU A 21 -12.43 3.42 16.92
N CYS A 22 -11.85 2.43 17.62
CA CYS A 22 -10.40 2.24 17.66
C CYS A 22 -9.80 2.09 16.27
N PHE A 23 -10.48 1.32 15.40
CA PHE A 23 -10.03 1.11 14.03
C PHE A 23 -10.01 2.42 13.23
N LEU A 24 -11.05 3.25 13.33
CA LEU A 24 -11.09 4.56 12.69
C LEU A 24 -9.99 5.50 13.20
N VAL A 25 -9.73 5.49 14.52
CA VAL A 25 -8.67 6.31 15.13
C VAL A 25 -7.28 5.89 14.65
N ILE A 26 -7.00 4.59 14.53
CA ILE A 26 -5.72 4.08 14.03
C ILE A 26 -5.52 4.44 12.55
N MET A 27 -6.61 4.38 11.77
CA MET A 27 -6.57 4.65 10.33
C MET A 27 -6.46 6.14 10.00
N PHE A 28 -6.89 7.05 10.87
CA PHE A 28 -6.85 8.48 10.57
C PHE A 28 -5.51 9.12 10.99
N PRO A 29 -4.81 9.84 10.10
CA PRO A 29 -5.13 10.14 8.69
C PRO A 29 -4.45 9.18 7.68
N ASN A 30 -3.73 8.17 8.15
CA ASN A 30 -2.69 7.46 7.41
C ASN A 30 -3.16 6.21 6.63
N GLY A 31 -4.44 5.85 6.75
CA GLY A 31 -5.00 4.62 6.22
C GLY A 31 -6.11 4.85 5.20
N ARG A 32 -6.25 3.94 4.23
CA ARG A 32 -7.35 3.87 3.25
C ARG A 32 -7.83 2.44 3.12
N ILE A 33 -9.14 2.25 2.95
CA ILE A 33 -9.76 0.93 2.76
C ILE A 33 -10.37 0.90 1.36
N VAL A 34 -10.07 -0.15 0.60
CA VAL A 34 -10.65 -0.38 -0.73
C VAL A 34 -11.00 -1.85 -0.86
N GLY A 35 -12.30 -2.16 -0.85
CA GLY A 35 -12.77 -3.54 -0.78
C GLY A 35 -12.27 -4.20 0.51
N GLU A 36 -11.56 -5.31 0.38
CA GLU A 36 -10.99 -6.06 1.49
C GLU A 36 -9.58 -5.62 1.88
N LYS A 37 -8.94 -4.75 1.09
CA LYS A 37 -7.57 -4.29 1.35
C LYS A 37 -7.51 -3.05 2.22
N ILE A 38 -6.49 -3.01 3.07
CA ILE A 38 -6.12 -1.83 3.86
C ILE A 38 -4.77 -1.32 3.40
N PHE A 39 -4.70 -0.07 2.94
CA PHE A 39 -3.44 0.62 2.67
C PHE A 39 -3.09 1.53 3.83
N MET A 40 -1.90 1.41 4.39
CA MET A 40 -1.46 2.21 5.54
C MET A 40 -0.01 2.66 5.39
N THR A 41 0.25 3.91 5.77
CA THR A 41 1.61 4.43 5.90
C THR A 41 1.97 4.70 7.37
N SER A 42 3.23 4.50 7.72
CA SER A 42 3.79 4.94 9.01
C SER A 42 4.51 6.30 8.91
N GLY A 43 4.56 6.90 7.72
CA GLY A 43 5.36 8.10 7.45
C GLY A 43 6.85 7.82 7.25
N TYR A 44 7.31 6.57 7.37
CA TYR A 44 8.71 6.21 7.17
C TYR A 44 9.13 6.31 5.70
N GLU A 45 10.34 6.83 5.46
CA GLU A 45 10.98 6.85 4.14
C GLU A 45 12.18 5.91 4.10
N GLY A 46 12.32 5.14 3.02
CA GLY A 46 13.40 4.16 2.86
C GLY A 46 13.54 3.67 1.43
N ASN A 47 14.59 2.88 1.18
CA ASN A 47 14.79 2.20 -0.10
C ASN A 47 13.89 0.97 -0.22
N PHE A 48 13.72 0.44 -1.42
CA PHE A 48 12.77 -0.62 -1.72
C PHE A 48 12.86 -1.82 -0.76
N ASP A 49 14.06 -2.36 -0.55
CA ASP A 49 14.28 -3.52 0.32
C ASP A 49 13.91 -3.23 1.79
N SER A 50 14.28 -2.05 2.29
CA SER A 50 13.94 -1.63 3.65
C SER A 50 12.42 -1.49 3.84
N LEU A 51 11.72 -0.96 2.83
CA LEU A 51 10.27 -0.80 2.87
C LEU A 51 9.57 -2.16 2.80
N LYS A 52 10.01 -3.04 1.89
CA LYS A 52 9.55 -4.43 1.76
C LYS A 52 9.68 -5.20 3.08
N GLN A 53 10.86 -5.12 3.71
CA GLN A 53 11.10 -5.77 4.99
C GLN A 53 10.17 -5.25 6.09
N ARG A 54 9.96 -3.93 6.18
CA ARG A 54 9.10 -3.33 7.19
C ARG A 54 7.63 -3.71 7.03
N CYS A 55 7.10 -3.72 5.81
CA CYS A 55 5.74 -4.19 5.59
C CYS A 55 5.59 -5.68 5.95
N SER A 56 6.57 -6.51 5.59
CA SER A 56 6.59 -7.92 5.98
C SER A 56 6.62 -8.12 7.51
N GLN A 57 7.43 -7.36 8.23
CA GLN A 57 7.47 -7.40 9.70
C GLN A 57 6.16 -6.97 10.37
N ALA A 58 5.39 -6.10 9.71
CA ALA A 58 4.06 -5.71 10.15
C ALA A 58 2.98 -6.76 9.83
N GLY A 59 3.32 -7.84 9.12
CA GLY A 59 2.37 -8.88 8.68
C GLY A 59 1.66 -8.57 7.36
N GLY A 60 2.12 -7.58 6.61
CA GLY A 60 1.60 -7.21 5.29
C GLY A 60 2.68 -7.26 4.21
N GLN A 61 2.47 -6.52 3.12
CA GLN A 61 3.46 -6.36 2.05
C GLN A 61 3.44 -4.94 1.48
N LEU A 62 4.37 -4.58 0.61
CA LEU A 62 4.30 -3.29 -0.08
C LEU A 62 3.03 -3.19 -0.93
N ALA A 63 2.43 -2.01 -0.93
CA ALA A 63 1.18 -1.75 -1.65
C ALA A 63 1.29 -2.19 -3.12
N SER A 64 0.35 -3.01 -3.57
CA SER A 64 0.37 -3.66 -4.88
C SER A 64 -1.00 -3.51 -5.54
N PRO A 65 -1.32 -2.31 -6.07
CA PRO A 65 -2.65 -2.01 -6.60
C PRO A 65 -3.00 -2.94 -7.76
N ARG A 66 -4.17 -3.58 -7.65
CA ARG A 66 -4.72 -4.51 -8.66
C ARG A 66 -5.78 -3.85 -9.55
N ASN A 67 -6.13 -2.59 -9.28
CA ASN A 67 -7.13 -1.82 -10.02
C ASN A 67 -6.98 -0.30 -9.77
N ALA A 68 -7.77 0.50 -10.47
CA ALA A 68 -7.74 1.96 -10.38
C ALA A 68 -8.17 2.51 -9.01
N ALA A 69 -9.09 1.85 -8.30
CA ALA A 69 -9.55 2.30 -6.99
C ALA A 69 -8.46 2.13 -5.91
N GLU A 70 -7.75 1.00 -5.94
CA GLU A 70 -6.58 0.76 -5.08
C GLU A 70 -5.47 1.78 -5.38
N ASN A 71 -5.20 2.05 -6.65
CA ASN A 71 -4.22 3.08 -7.02
C ASN A 71 -4.61 4.47 -6.51
N ALA A 72 -5.89 4.83 -6.60
CA ALA A 72 -6.39 6.11 -6.10
C ALA A 72 -6.25 6.23 -4.57
N ALA A 73 -6.45 5.14 -3.82
CA ALA A 73 -6.23 5.14 -2.37
C ALA A 73 -4.75 5.41 -2.02
N ILE A 74 -3.82 4.77 -2.74
CA ILE A 74 -2.39 5.02 -2.58
C ILE A 74 -2.05 6.48 -2.96
N GLN A 75 -2.59 6.99 -4.06
CA GLN A 75 -2.41 8.37 -4.49
C GLN A 75 -2.84 9.38 -3.42
N GLN A 76 -3.96 9.15 -2.72
CA GLN A 76 -4.39 10.03 -1.64
C GLN A 76 -3.37 10.11 -0.49
N ILE A 77 -2.67 9.02 -0.20
CA ILE A 77 -1.57 9.00 0.79
C ILE A 77 -0.36 9.78 0.25
N VAL A 78 0.01 9.57 -1.01
CA VAL A 78 1.09 10.32 -1.69
C VAL A 78 0.83 11.82 -1.64
N VAL A 79 -0.41 12.25 -1.91
CA VAL A 79 -0.82 13.67 -1.85
C VAL A 79 -0.77 14.19 -0.41
N LEU A 80 -1.28 13.42 0.56
CA LEU A 80 -1.29 13.81 1.97
C LEU A 80 0.11 14.07 2.51
N TYR A 81 1.07 13.21 2.16
CA TYR A 81 2.45 13.31 2.62
C TYR A 81 3.34 14.14 1.70
N ASN A 82 2.88 14.46 0.49
CA ASN A 82 3.66 15.08 -0.57
C ASN A 82 4.96 14.32 -0.88
N LYS A 83 4.87 12.98 -0.97
CA LYS A 83 6.00 12.07 -1.17
C LYS A 83 5.60 10.89 -2.03
N SER A 84 6.38 10.60 -3.07
CA SER A 84 6.22 9.38 -3.87
C SER A 84 6.41 8.13 -3.02
N VAL A 85 5.75 7.05 -3.41
CA VAL A 85 5.77 5.76 -2.70
C VAL A 85 6.25 4.66 -3.63
N PHE A 86 6.95 3.66 -3.10
CA PHE A 86 7.22 2.43 -3.86
C PHE A 86 6.03 1.48 -3.80
N LEU A 87 5.79 0.78 -4.90
CA LEU A 87 4.85 -0.34 -4.98
C LEU A 87 5.55 -1.67 -4.71
N GLY A 88 4.80 -2.71 -4.36
CA GLY A 88 5.28 -4.10 -4.31
C GLY A 88 5.43 -4.71 -5.71
N ILE A 89 6.00 -3.95 -6.66
CA ILE A 89 6.14 -4.28 -8.06
C ILE A 89 7.57 -3.96 -8.50
N ASN A 90 8.19 -4.89 -9.22
CA ASN A 90 9.55 -4.76 -9.75
C ASN A 90 9.76 -5.68 -10.96
N ASP A 91 10.81 -5.43 -11.73
CA ASP A 91 11.29 -6.28 -12.81
C ASP A 91 12.74 -6.76 -12.61
N ILE A 92 13.25 -6.69 -11.36
CA ILE A 92 14.59 -7.14 -10.94
C ILE A 92 14.98 -8.52 -11.48
N GLN A 93 14.01 -9.46 -11.57
CA GLN A 93 14.29 -10.82 -12.05
C GLN A 93 14.43 -10.90 -13.57
N THR A 94 13.73 -10.04 -14.32
CA THR A 94 13.69 -10.07 -15.78
C THR A 94 13.29 -8.68 -16.27
N GLU A 95 14.29 -7.93 -16.72
CA GLU A 95 14.15 -6.59 -17.31
C GLU A 95 12.95 -6.48 -18.25
N GLY A 96 12.13 -5.46 -18.05
CA GLY A 96 10.91 -5.19 -18.82
C GLY A 96 9.72 -6.06 -18.46
N ARG A 97 9.87 -7.02 -17.52
CA ARG A 97 8.80 -7.88 -17.03
C ARG A 97 8.49 -7.58 -15.55
N PHE A 98 7.63 -6.59 -15.35
CA PHE A 98 7.13 -6.21 -14.04
C PHE A 98 6.22 -7.28 -13.42
N THR A 99 6.55 -7.68 -12.19
CA THR A 99 5.84 -8.68 -11.40
C THR A 99 5.57 -8.16 -9.99
N TYR A 100 4.52 -8.70 -9.36
CA TYR A 100 4.29 -8.53 -7.94
C TYR A 100 5.36 -9.30 -7.12
N LEU A 101 5.47 -8.99 -5.81
CA LEU A 101 6.46 -9.66 -4.93
C LEU A 101 6.32 -11.18 -4.85
N ASN A 102 5.15 -11.75 -5.18
CA ASN A 102 4.90 -13.20 -5.24
C ASN A 102 5.28 -13.83 -6.60
N GLY A 103 5.79 -13.05 -7.56
CA GLY A 103 6.19 -13.50 -8.89
C GLY A 103 5.09 -13.51 -9.94
N GLU A 104 3.85 -13.17 -9.58
CA GLU A 104 2.76 -13.02 -10.56
C GLU A 104 2.99 -11.80 -11.46
N ASN A 105 2.60 -11.90 -12.73
CA ASN A 105 2.59 -10.74 -13.63
C ASN A 105 1.59 -9.68 -13.13
N ILE A 106 1.91 -8.41 -13.38
CA ILE A 106 0.97 -7.33 -13.05
C ILE A 106 -0.32 -7.43 -13.85
N VAL A 107 -1.46 -7.21 -13.19
CA VAL A 107 -2.80 -7.21 -13.81
C VAL A 107 -3.34 -5.79 -14.04
N TYR A 108 -2.67 -4.81 -13.45
CA TYR A 108 -3.01 -3.40 -13.55
C TYR A 108 -1.72 -2.59 -13.62
N SER A 109 -1.74 -1.53 -14.43
CA SER A 109 -0.68 -0.52 -14.47
C SER A 109 -1.25 0.86 -14.69
N ASN A 110 -0.52 1.88 -14.23
CA ASN A 110 -0.86 3.28 -14.47
C ASN A 110 0.38 4.08 -14.84
N TRP A 111 1.21 3.52 -15.71
CA TRP A 111 2.43 4.15 -16.20
C TRP A 111 2.19 5.58 -16.69
N GLN A 112 3.13 6.46 -16.33
CA GLN A 112 3.24 7.76 -16.95
C GLN A 112 3.59 7.59 -18.43
N THR A 113 3.21 8.56 -19.25
CA THR A 113 3.58 8.57 -20.67
C THR A 113 5.09 8.41 -20.83
N ARG A 114 5.52 7.38 -21.57
CA ARG A 114 6.91 6.95 -21.82
C ARG A 114 7.55 6.06 -20.75
N GLU A 115 6.83 5.71 -19.70
CA GLU A 115 7.31 4.74 -18.70
C GLU A 115 6.77 3.32 -18.96
N PRO A 116 7.46 2.27 -18.49
CA PRO A 116 8.80 2.30 -17.90
C PRO A 116 9.90 2.55 -18.95
N ASN A 117 10.92 3.34 -18.62
CA ASN A 117 11.97 3.76 -19.57
C ASN A 117 13.37 3.22 -19.26
N ASN A 118 13.53 2.62 -18.08
CA ASN A 118 14.76 2.13 -17.50
C ASN A 118 15.92 3.14 -17.60
N ASP A 119 15.78 4.32 -16.98
CA ASP A 119 16.77 5.40 -17.13
C ASP A 119 18.14 4.89 -16.68
N LYS A 120 19.11 4.96 -17.60
CA LYS A 120 20.49 4.47 -17.42
C LYS A 120 20.61 2.96 -17.15
N GLY A 121 19.55 2.18 -17.33
CA GLY A 121 19.58 0.72 -17.18
C GLY A 121 19.64 0.23 -15.73
N ILE A 122 19.09 0.99 -14.77
CA ILE A 122 19.19 0.71 -13.32
C ILE A 122 17.86 0.89 -12.57
N GLU A 123 16.73 1.00 -13.27
CA GLU A 123 15.45 1.37 -12.68
C GLU A 123 14.50 0.18 -12.58
N ASP A 124 14.71 -0.69 -11.58
CA ASP A 124 13.93 -1.93 -11.48
C ASP A 124 12.69 -1.87 -10.56
N CYS A 125 12.43 -0.72 -9.90
CA CYS A 125 11.38 -0.59 -8.87
C CYS A 125 10.32 0.45 -9.24
N VAL A 126 9.05 0.21 -8.91
CA VAL A 126 7.97 1.11 -9.35
C VAL A 126 7.59 2.11 -8.27
N GLU A 127 7.61 3.41 -8.60
CA GLU A 127 7.08 4.48 -7.75
C GLU A 127 5.75 5.06 -8.25
N VAL A 128 4.96 5.65 -7.35
CA VAL A 128 3.73 6.39 -7.67
C VAL A 128 3.89 7.87 -7.32
N TYR A 129 3.61 8.74 -8.29
CA TYR A 129 3.58 10.19 -8.10
C TYR A 129 2.24 10.71 -7.55
N SER A 130 2.20 11.99 -7.16
CA SER A 130 0.97 12.66 -6.70
C SER A 130 -0.14 12.71 -7.75
N SER A 131 0.20 12.58 -9.03
CA SER A 131 -0.74 12.40 -10.14
C SER A 131 -1.37 11.00 -10.18
N GLY A 132 -0.90 10.07 -9.36
CA GLY A 132 -1.27 8.65 -9.39
C GLY A 132 -0.57 7.85 -10.48
N LYS A 133 0.25 8.50 -11.33
CA LYS A 133 1.00 7.86 -12.42
C LYS A 133 2.28 7.19 -11.91
N TRP A 134 2.67 6.12 -12.61
CA TRP A 134 3.81 5.29 -12.23
C TRP A 134 5.05 5.63 -13.04
N ASN A 135 6.20 5.42 -12.41
CA ASN A 135 7.53 5.54 -12.99
C ASN A 135 8.37 4.40 -12.46
N ASP A 136 9.18 3.78 -13.30
CA ASP A 136 10.25 2.89 -12.85
C ASP A 136 11.41 3.72 -12.32
N LYS A 137 12.01 3.26 -11.23
CA LYS A 137 13.00 4.03 -10.48
C LYS A 137 14.03 3.12 -9.86
N SER A 138 15.24 3.63 -9.73
CA SER A 138 16.29 2.93 -9.00
C SER A 138 15.82 2.56 -7.58
N CYS A 139 15.87 1.27 -7.27
CA CYS A 139 15.42 0.70 -6.00
C CYS A 139 16.14 1.27 -4.76
N GLY A 140 17.33 1.85 -4.95
CA GLY A 140 18.13 2.47 -3.89
C GLY A 140 17.61 3.83 -3.43
N GLU A 141 16.74 4.47 -4.21
CA GLU A 141 16.14 5.76 -3.89
C GLU A 141 15.21 5.67 -2.66
N LYS A 142 15.06 6.78 -1.93
CA LYS A 142 14.16 6.79 -0.76
C LYS A 142 12.75 7.20 -1.16
N ARG A 143 11.76 6.43 -0.72
CA ARG A 143 10.34 6.68 -0.93
C ARG A 143 9.55 6.47 0.35
N LEU A 144 8.37 7.06 0.42
CA LEU A 144 7.43 6.84 1.52
C LEU A 144 6.94 5.39 1.50
N ILE A 145 6.82 4.79 2.69
CA ILE A 145 6.24 3.46 2.86
C ILE A 145 4.72 3.50 2.71
N VAL A 146 4.17 2.56 1.95
CA VAL A 146 2.75 2.19 2.05
C VAL A 146 2.69 0.67 2.05
N CYS A 147 2.16 0.11 3.13
CA CYS A 147 1.90 -1.31 3.23
C CYS A 147 0.45 -1.61 2.88
N GLU A 148 0.20 -2.78 2.30
CA GLU A 148 -1.12 -3.38 2.20
C GLU A 148 -1.26 -4.57 3.16
N PHE A 149 -2.48 -4.73 3.69
CA PHE A 149 -2.94 -5.82 4.54
C PHE A 149 -4.24 -6.38 3.99
#